data_AF-A0A1H4I2C9-F1
#
_entry.id   AF-A0A1H4I2C9-F1
#
_cell.length_a   1.000
_cell.length_b   1.000
_cell.length_c   1.000
_cell.angle_alpha   90.00
_cell.angle_beta   90.00
_cell.angle_gamma   90.00
#
_symmetry.space_group_name_H-M   'P 1'
#
loop_
_entity.id
_entity.type
_entity.pdbx_description
1 polymer ?
#
loop_
_entity_poly.entity_id
_entity_poly.type
_entity_poly.pdbx_seq_one_letter_code
_entity_poly.pdbx_strand_id
1 'polypeptide(L)'
;MKAALYIRVSTDRQNEEGFSMEAQHDVLMELLEKKGMELYRVYSDPGISGRTIKKRPGIQRLIADMKAGKFDAVLVHKLDRLSRNLGDLYEFIALINKLNKRFVVASLGSEEIDTQSPMGKAFLYFNGIFAEIYSDNLREETLKGLTKKMENGGLHMSKAPLGYDIEVIDGERKLIINEYEAKLIKEVCRLYLAGKGVVSIAKHMNGHSRGKEGGVWDSKYVRIVLQNHTYTGHNHFKPVLWEESKRIIKPGEHEAIISMEDFLKVRKMMARRGEGHMARHSYEYPYGGIVKCGLCGATYIGNASKQKLADGTERVYRSYRCRNQYSNKTCDAPGISELHLQQLIFEKLQITNKKLQDKKTSAQAKSDQRLLQKEIEVSNRRRKNWMLALGDGKLSPDDYANLIDEEEDRMKTITAQYEEKEDYYINELSTEEIKDMMANLKDNWVLIEAETQKLLVQSMFRQVVIKKESDKWGILQMRTV
;
A
#
# COMPACT_ATOMS: atom_id res chain seq x y z
N MET A 1 -50.50 29.56 -6.07
CA MET A 1 -49.30 28.72 -5.92
C MET A 1 -49.72 27.27 -6.10
N LYS A 2 -49.04 26.48 -6.94
CA LYS A 2 -49.47 25.12 -7.26
C LYS A 2 -48.80 24.07 -6.38
N ALA A 3 -49.55 23.09 -5.90
CA ALA A 3 -49.07 22.07 -4.98
C ALA A 3 -49.32 20.65 -5.51
N ALA A 4 -48.32 19.77 -5.34
CA ALA A 4 -48.44 18.35 -5.59
C ALA A 4 -48.67 17.59 -4.26
N LEU A 5 -49.61 16.66 -4.25
CA LEU A 5 -49.85 15.77 -3.12
C LEU A 5 -49.19 14.42 -3.37
N TYR A 6 -48.61 13.80 -2.34
CA TYR A 6 -48.13 12.43 -2.42
C TYR A 6 -48.70 11.56 -1.29
N ILE A 7 -49.34 10.45 -1.69
CA ILE A 7 -50.06 9.52 -0.82
C ILE A 7 -49.56 8.08 -1.00
N ARG A 8 -49.58 7.29 0.08
CA ARG A 8 -49.12 5.89 0.05
C ARG A 8 -49.88 4.99 1.01
N VAL A 9 -50.12 3.74 0.61
CA VAL A 9 -50.53 2.64 1.49
C VAL A 9 -49.70 1.40 1.15
N SER A 10 -49.12 0.77 2.17
CA SER A 10 -48.49 -0.55 2.06
C SER A 10 -49.52 -1.63 2.38
N THR A 11 -49.55 -2.70 1.58
CA THR A 11 -50.43 -3.87 1.72
C THR A 11 -50.38 -4.50 3.11
N ASP A 12 -49.23 -4.51 3.78
CA ASP A 12 -49.07 -5.17 5.09
C ASP A 12 -49.64 -4.37 6.28
N ARG A 13 -50.05 -3.11 6.10
CA ARG A 13 -50.40 -2.18 7.19
C ARG A 13 -51.85 -1.71 7.21
N GLN A 14 -52.73 -2.34 6.45
CA GLN A 14 -54.18 -2.07 6.57
C GLN A 14 -54.70 -2.33 7.99
N ASN A 15 -54.05 -3.20 8.78
CA ASN A 15 -54.50 -3.61 10.11
C ASN A 15 -53.93 -2.83 11.31
N GLU A 16 -52.85 -2.04 11.18
CA GLU A 16 -52.17 -1.44 12.36
C GLU A 16 -52.39 0.07 12.56
N GLU A 17 -52.60 0.86 11.50
CA GLU A 17 -52.59 2.35 11.60
C GLU A 17 -53.84 3.05 11.02
N GLY A 18 -54.86 2.31 10.56
CA GLY A 18 -56.23 2.81 10.36
C GLY A 18 -56.50 3.92 9.31
N PHE A 19 -55.50 4.49 8.63
CA PHE A 19 -55.73 5.57 7.65
C PHE A 19 -55.72 5.05 6.21
N SER A 20 -56.89 5.01 5.57
CA SER A 20 -57.06 4.70 4.14
C SER A 20 -56.41 5.76 3.24
N MET A 21 -56.26 5.47 1.95
CA MET A 21 -55.78 6.48 0.99
C MET A 21 -56.72 7.68 0.92
N GLU A 22 -58.04 7.45 1.06
CA GLU A 22 -59.02 8.54 1.09
C GLU A 22 -58.76 9.45 2.29
N ALA A 23 -58.58 8.90 3.49
CA ALA A 23 -58.33 9.70 4.68
C ALA A 23 -57.03 10.53 4.59
N GLN A 24 -55.99 10.02 3.93
CA GLN A 24 -54.77 10.81 3.66
C GLN A 24 -55.02 11.92 2.64
N HIS A 25 -55.80 11.62 1.61
CA HIS A 25 -56.15 12.58 0.58
C HIS A 25 -56.96 13.73 1.18
N ASP A 26 -57.97 13.43 1.99
CA ASP A 26 -58.87 14.43 2.60
C ASP A 26 -58.11 15.38 3.53
N VAL A 27 -57.23 14.85 4.39
CA VAL A 27 -56.36 15.67 5.26
C VAL A 27 -55.46 16.60 4.43
N LEU A 28 -54.94 16.11 3.30
CA LEU A 28 -54.06 16.91 2.45
C LEU A 28 -54.83 17.95 1.63
N MET A 29 -56.06 17.66 1.23
CA MET A 29 -56.94 18.60 0.56
C MET A 29 -57.39 19.72 1.50
N GLU A 30 -57.78 19.39 2.73
CA GLU A 30 -58.12 20.37 3.76
C GLU A 30 -56.91 21.30 4.05
N LEU A 31 -55.71 20.73 4.13
CA LEU A 31 -54.48 21.50 4.34
C LEU A 31 -54.16 22.40 3.13
N LEU A 32 -54.42 21.93 1.92
CA LEU A 32 -54.22 22.65 0.67
C LEU A 32 -55.18 23.86 0.57
N GLU A 33 -56.45 23.68 0.94
CA GLU A 33 -57.45 24.75 1.03
C GLU A 33 -57.10 25.76 2.12
N LYS A 34 -56.75 25.29 3.34
CA LYS A 34 -56.37 26.16 4.47
C LYS A 34 -55.18 27.06 4.15
N LYS A 35 -54.27 26.60 3.28
CA LYS A 35 -53.08 27.37 2.85
C LYS A 35 -53.28 28.13 1.54
N GLY A 36 -54.47 28.11 0.94
CA GLY A 36 -54.77 28.82 -0.31
C GLY A 36 -53.91 28.34 -1.49
N MET A 37 -53.56 27.06 -1.53
CA MET A 37 -52.80 26.46 -2.62
C MET A 37 -53.74 25.82 -3.65
N GLU A 38 -53.35 25.77 -4.92
CA GLU A 38 -54.09 25.07 -5.97
C GLU A 38 -53.52 23.67 -6.18
N LEU A 39 -54.38 22.66 -6.31
CA LEU A 39 -53.96 21.30 -6.60
C LEU A 39 -53.43 21.18 -8.04
N TYR A 40 -52.17 20.79 -8.20
CA TYR A 40 -51.61 20.38 -9.49
C TYR A 40 -51.93 18.92 -9.78
N ARG A 41 -51.51 18.01 -8.90
CA ARG A 41 -51.67 16.57 -9.09
C ARG A 41 -51.49 15.79 -7.79
N VAL A 42 -52.21 14.68 -7.69
CA VAL A 42 -52.00 13.65 -6.65
C VAL A 42 -51.13 12.53 -7.24
N TYR A 43 -50.06 12.21 -6.54
CA TYR A 43 -49.18 11.08 -6.83
C TYR A 43 -49.40 9.98 -5.80
N SER A 44 -49.51 8.74 -6.26
CA SER A 44 -49.72 7.59 -5.40
C SER A 44 -48.86 6.39 -5.79
N ASP A 45 -48.51 5.59 -4.79
CA ASP A 45 -47.82 4.31 -4.92
C ASP A 45 -48.55 3.24 -4.07
N PRO A 46 -49.59 2.56 -4.63
CA PRO A 46 -50.34 1.52 -3.94
C PRO A 46 -49.53 0.21 -3.81
N GLY A 47 -49.50 -0.38 -2.60
CA GLY A 47 -48.99 -1.74 -2.38
C GLY A 47 -47.47 -1.91 -2.49
N ILE A 48 -46.69 -0.81 -2.52
CA ILE A 48 -45.23 -0.86 -2.63
C ILE A 48 -44.58 -0.59 -1.25
N SER A 49 -43.59 -1.42 -0.89
CA SER A 49 -42.90 -1.33 0.40
C SER A 49 -42.14 0.00 0.59
N GLY A 50 -42.22 0.55 1.80
CA GLY A 50 -41.69 1.87 2.16
C GLY A 50 -40.15 1.97 2.30
N ARG A 51 -39.39 0.96 1.87
CA ARG A 51 -37.96 0.83 2.20
C ARG A 51 -37.03 1.66 1.29
N THR A 52 -37.42 1.98 0.06
CA THR A 52 -36.59 2.80 -0.86
C THR A 52 -37.45 3.63 -1.82
N ILE A 53 -37.04 4.87 -2.13
CA ILE A 53 -37.69 5.80 -3.08
C ILE A 53 -37.41 5.40 -4.55
N LYS A 54 -36.25 4.80 -4.82
CA LYS A 54 -35.77 4.49 -6.18
C LYS A 54 -36.62 3.50 -6.97
N LYS A 55 -37.41 2.64 -6.31
CA LYS A 55 -38.27 1.64 -6.95
C LYS A 55 -39.74 2.07 -7.06
N ARG A 56 -40.07 3.33 -6.78
CA ARG A 56 -41.45 3.81 -6.66
C ARG A 56 -41.84 4.71 -7.84
N PRO A 57 -42.72 4.27 -8.74
CA PRO A 57 -43.04 5.03 -9.95
C PRO A 57 -43.78 6.34 -9.66
N GLY A 58 -44.64 6.41 -8.64
CA GLY A 58 -45.36 7.61 -8.25
C GLY A 58 -44.44 8.74 -7.79
N ILE A 59 -43.52 8.45 -6.88
CA ILE A 59 -42.54 9.44 -6.40
C ILE A 59 -41.53 9.83 -7.48
N GLN A 60 -41.12 8.92 -8.38
CA GLN A 60 -40.23 9.26 -9.49
C GLN A 60 -40.91 10.23 -10.48
N ARG A 61 -42.20 10.04 -10.76
CA ARG A 61 -42.99 11.00 -11.56
C ARG A 61 -43.10 12.36 -10.87
N LEU A 62 -43.33 12.38 -9.55
CA LEU A 62 -43.34 13.61 -8.76
C LEU A 62 -42.00 14.34 -8.89
N ILE A 63 -40.88 13.64 -8.72
CA ILE A 63 -39.54 14.21 -8.84
C ILE A 63 -39.28 14.78 -10.24
N ALA A 64 -39.73 14.08 -11.29
CA ALA A 64 -39.58 14.55 -12.67
C ALA A 64 -40.38 15.85 -12.91
N ASP A 65 -41.65 15.88 -12.50
CA ASP A 65 -42.51 17.06 -12.64
C ASP A 65 -42.03 18.23 -11.75
N MET A 66 -41.43 17.93 -10.60
CA MET A 66 -40.77 18.93 -9.73
C MET A 66 -39.56 19.56 -10.40
N LYS A 67 -38.69 18.75 -11.03
CA LYS A 67 -37.53 19.23 -11.79
C LYS A 67 -37.93 20.04 -13.02
N ALA A 68 -39.07 19.71 -13.63
CA ALA A 68 -39.66 20.45 -14.74
C ALA A 68 -40.39 21.74 -14.29
N GLY A 69 -40.44 22.01 -12.97
CA GLY A 69 -41.03 23.24 -12.44
C GLY A 69 -42.56 23.33 -12.53
N LYS A 70 -43.27 22.20 -12.68
CA LYS A 70 -44.73 22.19 -12.91
C LYS A 70 -45.58 22.60 -11.70
N PHE A 71 -44.99 22.60 -10.51
CA PHE A 71 -45.61 23.02 -9.25
C PHE A 71 -44.55 23.61 -8.31
N ASP A 72 -44.99 24.24 -7.22
CA ASP A 72 -44.18 25.05 -6.30
C ASP A 72 -44.02 24.41 -4.92
N ALA A 73 -44.96 23.55 -4.52
CA ALA A 73 -44.97 22.89 -3.21
C ALA A 73 -45.24 21.38 -3.31
N VAL A 74 -44.65 20.61 -2.40
CA VAL A 74 -44.97 19.19 -2.17
C VAL A 74 -45.59 19.03 -0.80
N LEU A 75 -46.74 18.37 -0.75
CA LEU A 75 -47.47 18.08 0.48
C LEU A 75 -47.53 16.56 0.71
N VAL A 76 -47.21 16.14 1.93
CA VAL A 76 -47.30 14.75 2.38
C VAL A 76 -47.97 14.65 3.74
N HIS A 77 -48.66 13.55 4.01
CA HIS A 77 -49.33 13.38 5.31
C HIS A 77 -48.31 13.21 6.45
N LYS A 78 -47.35 12.30 6.28
CA LYS A 78 -46.30 11.99 7.26
C LYS A 78 -44.98 11.68 6.52
N LEU A 79 -43.83 11.95 7.14
CA LEU A 79 -42.50 11.69 6.56
C LEU A 79 -42.28 10.21 6.21
N ASP A 80 -42.80 9.30 7.04
CA ASP A 80 -42.75 7.84 6.84
C ASP A 80 -43.53 7.35 5.59
N ARG A 81 -44.39 8.20 5.02
CA ARG A 81 -45.06 7.94 3.74
C ARG A 81 -44.13 8.19 2.57
N LEU A 82 -43.24 9.16 2.69
CA LEU A 82 -42.23 9.49 1.68
C LEU A 82 -41.11 8.45 1.63
N SER A 83 -40.45 8.16 2.75
CA SER A 83 -39.43 7.11 2.84
C SER A 83 -39.19 6.66 4.28
N ARG A 84 -38.94 5.36 4.48
CA ARG A 84 -38.38 4.83 5.74
C ARG A 84 -36.86 4.80 5.74
N ASN A 85 -36.21 5.02 4.58
CA ASN A 85 -34.77 5.20 4.47
C ASN A 85 -34.43 6.68 4.60
N LEU A 86 -33.63 7.02 5.61
CA LEU A 86 -33.24 8.39 5.94
C LEU A 86 -32.35 9.04 4.86
N GLY A 87 -31.48 8.28 4.19
CA GLY A 87 -30.66 8.78 3.09
C GLY A 87 -31.51 9.20 1.89
N ASP A 88 -32.50 8.38 1.53
CA ASP A 88 -33.47 8.71 0.48
C ASP A 88 -34.30 9.97 0.84
N LEU A 89 -34.67 10.13 2.12
CA LEU A 89 -35.38 11.32 2.60
C LEU A 89 -34.50 12.57 2.51
N TYR A 90 -33.22 12.47 2.89
CA TYR A 90 -32.25 13.55 2.76
C TYR A 90 -32.07 13.98 1.29
N GLU A 91 -31.84 13.04 0.37
CA GLU A 91 -31.69 13.35 -1.07
C GLU A 91 -32.92 14.09 -1.61
N PHE A 92 -34.12 13.70 -1.18
CA PHE A 92 -35.37 14.33 -1.60
C PHE A 92 -35.50 15.76 -1.08
N ILE A 93 -35.22 16.00 0.20
CA ILE A 93 -35.30 17.34 0.80
C ILE A 93 -34.21 18.25 0.24
N ALA A 94 -32.99 17.75 0.05
CA ALA A 94 -31.91 18.49 -0.59
C ALA A 94 -32.29 18.93 -2.02
N LEU A 95 -32.99 18.07 -2.77
CA LEU A 95 -33.51 18.40 -4.09
C LEU A 95 -34.58 19.51 -4.03
N ILE A 96 -35.52 19.43 -3.10
CA ILE A 96 -36.54 20.49 -2.89
C ILE A 96 -35.87 21.84 -2.63
N ASN A 97 -34.87 21.88 -1.74
CA ASN A 97 -34.11 23.10 -1.42
C ASN A 97 -33.36 23.64 -2.63
N LYS A 98 -32.68 22.77 -3.37
CA LYS A 98 -31.94 23.16 -4.58
C LYS A 98 -32.85 23.80 -5.63
N LEU A 99 -34.10 23.33 -5.72
CA LEU A 99 -35.10 23.83 -6.66
C LEU A 99 -35.95 24.98 -6.08
N ASN A 100 -35.64 25.43 -4.86
CA ASN A 100 -36.38 26.46 -4.13
C ASN A 100 -37.90 26.19 -4.07
N LYS A 101 -38.27 24.93 -3.82
CA LYS A 101 -39.66 24.48 -3.68
C LYS A 101 -40.05 24.38 -2.21
N ARG A 102 -41.35 24.45 -1.90
CA ARG A 102 -41.85 24.31 -0.52
C ARG A 102 -42.13 22.84 -0.20
N PHE A 103 -41.89 22.45 1.05
CA PHE A 103 -42.22 21.12 1.57
C PHE A 103 -43.09 21.21 2.80
N VAL A 104 -44.24 20.54 2.78
CA VAL A 104 -45.25 20.63 3.84
C VAL A 104 -45.64 19.22 4.29
N VAL A 105 -45.64 19.01 5.61
CA VAL A 105 -45.97 17.72 6.23
C VAL A 105 -47.14 17.91 7.18
N ALA A 106 -48.29 17.28 6.90
CA ALA A 106 -49.52 17.52 7.66
C ALA A 106 -49.44 17.09 9.13
N SER A 107 -48.71 16.01 9.43
CA SER A 107 -48.62 15.45 10.79
C SER A 107 -47.79 16.26 11.78
N LEU A 108 -47.05 17.26 11.33
CA LEU A 108 -46.26 18.15 12.20
C LEU A 108 -47.07 19.36 12.68
N GLY A 109 -48.39 19.34 12.47
CA GLY A 109 -49.24 20.51 12.70
C GLY A 109 -48.98 21.59 11.66
N SER A 110 -49.59 22.76 11.82
CA SER A 110 -49.49 23.91 10.90
C SER A 110 -48.07 24.44 10.64
N GLU A 111 -47.05 23.85 11.24
CA GLU A 111 -45.63 24.13 11.01
C GLU A 111 -45.22 23.64 9.63
N GLU A 112 -45.11 24.58 8.69
CA GLU A 112 -44.38 24.35 7.45
C GLU A 112 -42.94 23.96 7.84
N ILE A 113 -42.38 22.89 7.26
CA ILE A 113 -40.92 22.73 7.26
C ILE A 113 -40.41 23.72 6.22
N ASP A 114 -40.45 25.00 6.57
CA ASP A 114 -39.70 26.01 5.88
C ASP A 114 -38.23 25.73 6.21
N THR A 115 -37.51 25.14 5.26
CA THR A 115 -36.09 24.84 5.37
C THR A 115 -35.22 26.09 5.53
N GLN A 116 -35.80 27.29 5.39
CA GLN A 116 -35.16 28.57 5.68
C GLN A 116 -35.41 29.04 7.12
N SER A 117 -36.45 28.54 7.79
CA SER A 117 -36.76 28.81 9.19
C SER A 117 -35.72 28.20 10.15
N PRO A 118 -35.53 28.73 11.37
CA PRO A 118 -34.61 28.16 12.36
C PRO A 118 -34.88 26.68 12.67
N MET A 119 -36.14 26.28 12.77
CA MET A 119 -36.54 24.89 13.07
C MET A 119 -36.32 23.97 11.85
N GLY A 120 -36.62 24.45 10.64
CA GLY A 120 -36.33 23.71 9.40
C GLY A 120 -34.84 23.54 9.15
N LYS A 121 -34.01 24.56 9.47
CA LYS A 121 -32.55 24.46 9.45
C LYS A 121 -32.04 23.45 10.48
N ALA A 122 -32.56 23.47 11.72
CA ALA A 122 -32.22 22.47 12.73
C ALA A 122 -32.59 21.05 12.28
N PHE A 123 -33.75 20.87 11.68
CA PHE A 123 -34.17 19.59 11.10
C PHE A 123 -33.22 19.13 9.98
N LEU A 124 -32.77 20.03 9.10
CA LEU A 124 -31.78 19.72 8.07
C LEU A 124 -30.42 19.33 8.66
N TYR A 125 -29.92 20.07 9.67
CA TYR A 125 -28.66 19.74 10.33
C TYR A 125 -28.72 18.38 11.01
N PHE A 126 -29.81 18.09 11.71
CA PHE A 126 -30.03 16.78 12.34
C PHE A 126 -30.03 15.67 11.29
N ASN A 127 -30.76 15.82 10.19
CA ASN A 127 -30.76 14.84 9.10
C ASN A 127 -29.37 14.69 8.43
N GLY A 128 -28.60 15.77 8.33
CA GLY A 128 -27.21 15.73 7.85
C GLY A 128 -26.32 14.85 8.75
N ILE A 129 -26.43 15.01 10.07
CA ILE A 129 -25.71 14.19 11.05
C ILE A 129 -26.11 12.71 10.91
N PHE A 130 -27.40 12.39 10.75
CA PHE A 130 -27.83 11.00 10.54
C PHE A 130 -27.37 10.42 9.20
N ALA A 131 -27.32 11.24 8.13
CA ALA A 131 -26.82 10.81 6.84
C ALA A 131 -25.32 10.49 6.90
N GLU A 132 -24.55 11.28 7.65
CA GLU A 132 -23.13 11.02 7.93
C GLU A 132 -22.95 9.72 8.72
N ILE A 133 -23.69 9.55 9.83
CA ILE A 133 -23.68 8.31 10.62
C ILE A 133 -24.08 7.09 9.77
N TYR A 134 -25.07 7.21 8.89
CA TYR A 134 -25.50 6.12 8.01
C TYR A 134 -24.42 5.79 6.98
N SER A 135 -23.79 6.80 6.38
CA SER A 135 -22.67 6.62 5.44
C SER A 135 -21.50 5.92 6.12
N ASP A 136 -21.18 6.30 7.36
CA ASP A 136 -20.12 5.68 8.15
C ASP A 136 -20.47 4.22 8.50
N ASN A 137 -21.69 3.96 8.98
CA ASN A 137 -22.16 2.59 9.25
C ASN A 137 -22.14 1.72 7.98
N LEU A 138 -22.59 2.24 6.83
CA LEU A 138 -22.57 1.50 5.57
C LEU A 138 -21.13 1.19 5.14
N ARG A 139 -20.21 2.13 5.34
CA ARG A 139 -18.78 1.93 5.09
C ARG A 139 -18.22 0.85 6.01
N GLU A 140 -18.55 0.87 7.30
CA GLU A 140 -18.13 -0.16 8.26
C GLU A 140 -18.65 -1.53 7.88
N GLU A 141 -19.95 -1.68 7.58
CA GLU A 141 -20.53 -2.96 7.18
C GLU A 141 -19.93 -3.48 5.87
N THR A 142 -19.68 -2.59 4.90
CA THR A 142 -18.98 -2.95 3.66
C THR A 142 -17.56 -3.43 3.94
N LEU A 143 -16.82 -2.73 4.81
CA LEU A 143 -15.47 -3.11 5.20
C LEU A 143 -15.45 -4.46 5.95
N LYS A 144 -16.40 -4.71 6.85
CA LYS A 144 -16.55 -6.01 7.52
C LYS A 144 -16.81 -7.13 6.51
N GLY A 145 -17.72 -6.91 5.56
CA GLY A 145 -18.02 -7.88 4.50
C GLY A 145 -16.81 -8.19 3.62
N LEU A 146 -16.09 -7.16 3.17
CA LEU A 146 -14.86 -7.33 2.37
C LEU A 146 -13.75 -8.01 3.16
N THR A 147 -13.59 -7.64 4.44
CA THR A 147 -12.59 -8.24 5.34
C THR A 147 -12.86 -9.73 5.52
N LYS A 148 -14.10 -10.12 5.86
CA LYS A 148 -14.50 -11.52 6.02
C LYS A 148 -14.32 -12.31 4.72
N LYS A 149 -14.68 -11.72 3.58
CA LYS A 149 -14.46 -12.34 2.27
C LYS A 149 -12.98 -12.62 2.01
N MET A 150 -12.11 -11.67 2.38
CA MET A 150 -10.67 -11.78 2.22
C MET A 150 -10.03 -12.77 3.19
N GLU A 151 -10.52 -12.84 4.42
CA GLU A 151 -10.11 -13.86 5.41
C GLU A 151 -10.38 -15.27 4.91
N ASN A 152 -11.49 -15.45 4.20
CA ASN A 152 -11.86 -16.70 3.53
C ASN A 152 -11.15 -16.92 2.18
N GLY A 153 -10.16 -16.08 1.82
CA GLY A 153 -9.38 -16.22 0.58
C GLY A 153 -10.09 -15.74 -0.69
N GLY A 154 -11.30 -15.18 -0.59
CA GLY A 154 -12.11 -14.77 -1.73
C GLY A 154 -11.64 -13.48 -2.43
N LEU A 155 -11.99 -13.34 -3.71
CA LEU A 155 -11.63 -12.18 -4.53
C LEU A 155 -12.45 -10.93 -4.16
N HIS A 156 -11.81 -9.89 -3.61
CA HIS A 156 -12.47 -8.63 -3.26
C HIS A 156 -12.53 -7.61 -4.41
N MET A 157 -11.69 -7.78 -5.44
CA MET A 157 -11.55 -6.79 -6.51
C MET A 157 -12.73 -6.86 -7.50
N SER A 158 -13.16 -5.69 -7.99
CA SER A 158 -14.17 -5.58 -9.05
C SER A 158 -13.56 -5.66 -10.44
N LYS A 159 -12.30 -5.25 -10.60
CA LYS A 159 -11.52 -5.29 -11.84
C LYS A 159 -10.28 -6.16 -11.66
N ALA A 160 -9.88 -6.86 -12.72
CA ALA A 160 -8.68 -7.67 -12.72
C ALA A 160 -7.43 -6.76 -12.69
N PRO A 161 -6.41 -7.07 -11.86
CA PRO A 161 -5.11 -6.42 -11.98
C PRO A 161 -4.45 -6.79 -13.31
N LEU A 162 -3.54 -5.95 -13.81
CA LEU A 162 -2.68 -6.29 -14.95
C LEU A 162 -2.06 -7.68 -14.71
N GLY A 163 -2.03 -8.55 -15.73
CA GLY A 163 -1.49 -9.91 -15.66
C GLY A 163 -2.56 -10.98 -15.49
N TYR A 164 -3.77 -10.58 -15.11
CA TYR A 164 -4.90 -11.50 -14.92
C TYR A 164 -6.16 -10.97 -15.61
N ASP A 165 -7.05 -11.89 -15.94
CA ASP A 165 -8.44 -11.63 -16.29
C ASP A 165 -9.36 -12.26 -15.23
N ILE A 166 -10.57 -11.71 -15.07
CA ILE A 166 -11.58 -12.28 -14.17
C ILE A 166 -12.55 -13.09 -15.01
N GLU A 167 -12.66 -14.38 -14.71
CA GLU A 167 -13.66 -15.27 -15.28
C GLU A 167 -14.58 -15.82 -14.18
N VAL A 168 -15.78 -16.24 -14.57
CA VAL A 168 -16.75 -16.88 -13.66
C VAL A 168 -16.74 -18.37 -13.93
N ILE A 169 -16.20 -19.14 -12.99
CA ILE A 169 -16.14 -20.61 -13.02
C ILE A 169 -16.96 -21.11 -11.84
N ASP A 170 -17.92 -22.00 -12.07
CA ASP A 170 -18.81 -22.57 -11.04
C ASP A 170 -19.58 -21.52 -10.21
N GLY A 171 -19.91 -20.37 -10.83
CA GLY A 171 -20.59 -19.26 -10.17
C GLY A 171 -19.67 -18.36 -9.33
N GLU A 172 -18.37 -18.66 -9.27
CA GLU A 172 -17.37 -17.89 -8.52
C GLU A 172 -16.42 -17.14 -9.44
N ARG A 173 -16.03 -15.93 -9.03
CA ARG A 173 -15.08 -15.09 -9.76
C ARG A 173 -13.65 -15.54 -9.45
N LYS A 174 -12.92 -16.01 -10.47
CA LYS A 174 -11.53 -16.46 -10.36
C LYS A 174 -10.62 -15.61 -11.24
N LEU A 175 -9.36 -15.47 -10.82
CA LEU A 175 -8.32 -14.79 -11.61
C LEU A 175 -7.58 -15.82 -12.46
N ILE A 176 -7.56 -15.60 -13.77
CA ILE A 176 -6.85 -16.45 -14.73
C ILE A 176 -5.70 -15.65 -15.32
N ILE A 177 -4.54 -16.28 -15.51
CA ILE A 177 -3.36 -15.60 -16.05
C ILE A 177 -3.63 -15.17 -17.49
N ASN A 178 -3.36 -13.90 -17.76
CA ASN A 178 -3.23 -13.38 -19.12
C ASN A 178 -1.76 -13.43 -19.53
N GLU A 179 -1.41 -14.37 -20.40
CA GLU A 179 -0.01 -14.64 -20.80
C GLU A 179 0.73 -13.42 -21.37
N TYR A 180 0.02 -12.57 -22.12
CA TYR A 180 0.62 -11.36 -22.68
C TYR A 180 0.95 -10.34 -21.57
N GLU A 181 -0.02 -10.06 -20.70
CA GLU A 181 0.17 -9.10 -19.60
C GLU A 181 1.13 -9.63 -18.53
N ALA A 182 1.15 -10.94 -18.29
CA ALA A 182 2.08 -11.60 -17.37
C ALA A 182 3.54 -11.39 -17.78
N LYS A 183 3.84 -11.41 -19.09
CA LYS A 183 5.18 -11.08 -19.60
C LYS A 183 5.59 -9.64 -19.27
N LEU A 184 4.65 -8.69 -19.30
CA LEU A 184 4.94 -7.30 -18.94
C LEU A 184 5.35 -7.17 -17.47
N ILE A 185 4.70 -7.92 -16.57
CA ILE A 185 5.04 -7.92 -15.14
C ILE A 185 6.42 -8.53 -14.92
N LYS A 186 6.70 -9.69 -15.53
CA LYS A 186 8.00 -10.35 -15.46
C LYS A 186 9.11 -9.41 -15.96
N GLU A 187 8.87 -8.69 -17.05
CA GLU A 187 9.84 -7.70 -17.58
C GLU A 187 10.06 -6.52 -16.63
N VAL A 188 8.99 -5.95 -16.05
CA VAL A 188 9.10 -4.88 -15.05
C VAL A 188 9.92 -5.33 -13.84
N CYS A 189 9.65 -6.52 -13.31
CA CYS A 189 10.41 -7.10 -12.20
C CYS A 189 11.88 -7.32 -12.58
N ARG A 190 12.15 -7.91 -13.74
CA ARG A 190 13.50 -8.16 -14.26
C ARG A 190 14.31 -6.87 -14.41
N LEU A 191 13.73 -5.84 -15.04
CA LEU A 191 14.39 -4.54 -15.23
C LEU A 191 14.66 -3.84 -13.90
N TYR A 192 13.76 -3.98 -12.92
CA TYR A 192 13.94 -3.40 -11.60
C TYR A 192 15.07 -4.09 -10.82
N LEU A 193 15.10 -5.43 -10.83
CA LEU A 193 16.17 -6.23 -10.22
C LEU A 193 17.53 -5.97 -10.89
N ALA A 194 17.54 -5.70 -12.19
CA ALA A 194 18.72 -5.24 -12.93
C ALA A 194 19.16 -3.80 -12.60
N GLY A 195 18.59 -3.15 -11.57
CA GLY A 195 19.07 -1.84 -11.13
C GLY A 195 18.37 -0.64 -11.78
N LYS A 196 17.42 -0.81 -12.71
CA LYS A 196 16.72 0.33 -13.32
C LYS A 196 15.75 0.99 -12.35
N GLY A 197 15.68 2.32 -12.41
CA GLY A 197 14.71 3.10 -11.63
C GLY A 197 13.31 3.09 -12.24
N VAL A 198 12.28 3.28 -11.41
CA VAL A 198 10.86 3.22 -11.83
C VAL A 198 10.50 4.19 -12.98
N VAL A 199 11.17 5.33 -13.08
CA VAL A 199 10.98 6.30 -14.18
C VAL A 199 11.54 5.74 -15.50
N SER A 200 12.73 5.13 -15.45
CA SER A 200 13.38 4.53 -16.62
C SER A 200 12.58 3.34 -17.13
N ILE A 201 12.08 2.50 -16.20
CA ILE A 201 11.19 1.39 -16.51
C ILE A 201 9.91 1.89 -17.18
N ALA A 202 9.23 2.88 -16.60
CA ALA A 202 8.03 3.45 -17.21
C ALA A 202 8.26 3.95 -18.64
N LYS A 203 9.38 4.66 -18.89
CA LYS A 203 9.76 5.11 -20.24
C LYS A 203 10.02 3.93 -21.18
N HIS A 204 10.75 2.92 -20.72
CA HIS A 204 11.04 1.72 -21.51
C HIS A 204 9.76 0.96 -21.88
N MET A 205 8.88 0.73 -20.91
CA MET A 205 7.61 0.03 -21.10
C MET A 205 6.69 0.80 -22.07
N ASN A 206 6.60 2.12 -21.96
CA ASN A 206 5.79 2.93 -22.88
C ASN A 206 6.29 2.93 -24.33
N GLY A 207 7.56 2.58 -24.58
CA GLY A 207 8.11 2.43 -25.93
C GLY A 207 7.74 1.12 -26.61
N HIS A 208 7.38 0.09 -25.84
CA HIS A 208 7.20 -1.28 -26.34
C HIS A 208 5.82 -1.88 -26.00
N SER A 209 5.07 -1.27 -25.08
CA SER A 209 3.83 -1.84 -24.54
C SER A 209 2.90 -0.77 -23.94
N ARG A 210 1.71 -1.23 -23.55
CA ARG A 210 0.75 -0.50 -22.72
C ARG A 210 0.32 -1.38 -21.54
N GLY A 211 -0.15 -0.75 -20.47
CA GLY A 211 -0.72 -1.43 -19.31
C GLY A 211 -2.13 -1.95 -19.58
N LYS A 212 -2.84 -2.33 -18.51
CA LYS A 212 -4.20 -2.90 -18.58
C LYS A 212 -5.12 -1.94 -19.35
N GLU A 213 -5.92 -2.48 -20.26
CA GLU A 213 -6.87 -1.70 -21.09
C GLU A 213 -6.20 -0.54 -21.89
N GLY A 214 -4.91 -0.63 -22.21
CA GLY A 214 -4.19 0.40 -22.96
C GLY A 214 -3.63 1.54 -22.10
N GLY A 215 -3.61 1.39 -20.77
CA GLY A 215 -3.08 2.38 -19.83
C GLY A 215 -1.60 2.74 -20.08
N VAL A 216 -1.23 3.98 -19.72
CA VAL A 216 0.15 4.46 -19.85
C VAL A 216 0.96 4.04 -18.61
N TRP A 217 2.21 3.63 -18.83
CA TRP A 217 3.13 3.34 -17.74
C TRP A 217 3.67 4.64 -17.14
N ASP A 218 3.38 4.90 -15.87
CA ASP A 218 4.01 5.98 -15.13
C ASP A 218 4.80 5.43 -13.91
N SER A 219 5.52 6.31 -13.22
CA SER A 219 6.32 5.92 -12.04
C SER A 219 5.48 5.39 -10.87
N LYS A 220 4.21 5.77 -10.77
CA LYS A 220 3.28 5.29 -9.74
C LYS A 220 2.77 3.90 -10.12
N TYR A 221 2.40 3.70 -11.38
CA TYR A 221 1.91 2.43 -11.90
C TYR A 221 2.99 1.33 -11.81
N VAL A 222 4.24 1.65 -12.17
CA VAL A 222 5.37 0.71 -11.98
C VAL A 222 5.54 0.32 -10.50
N ARG A 223 5.40 1.26 -9.56
CA ARG A 223 5.46 0.93 -8.12
C ARG A 223 4.31 0.04 -7.69
N ILE A 224 3.10 0.33 -8.15
CA ILE A 224 1.91 -0.50 -7.86
C ILE A 224 2.17 -1.92 -8.32
N VAL A 225 2.69 -2.11 -9.55
CA VAL A 225 3.02 -3.43 -10.08
C VAL A 225 4.06 -4.14 -9.21
N LEU A 226 5.17 -3.47 -8.86
CA LEU A 226 6.24 -4.06 -8.05
C LEU A 226 5.85 -4.40 -6.61
N GLN A 227 4.76 -3.82 -6.07
CA GLN A 227 4.32 -4.00 -4.68
C GLN A 227 3.07 -4.89 -4.54
N ASN A 228 2.46 -5.28 -5.65
CA ASN A 228 1.22 -6.02 -5.64
C ASN A 228 1.46 -7.49 -5.27
N HIS A 229 0.87 -7.94 -4.15
CA HIS A 229 1.04 -9.31 -3.66
C HIS A 229 0.26 -10.32 -4.52
N THR A 230 -0.72 -9.88 -5.31
CA THR A 230 -1.48 -10.75 -6.23
C THR A 230 -0.56 -11.51 -7.19
N TYR A 231 0.56 -10.91 -7.62
CA TYR A 231 1.50 -11.60 -8.51
C TYR A 231 2.22 -12.79 -7.89
N THR A 232 2.19 -12.92 -6.57
CA THR A 232 2.77 -14.06 -5.82
C THR A 232 1.73 -15.14 -5.47
N GLY A 233 0.53 -15.12 -6.08
CA GLY A 233 -0.55 -16.05 -5.73
C GLY A 233 -1.30 -15.69 -4.45
N HIS A 234 -1.16 -14.47 -3.94
CA HIS A 234 -1.78 -14.03 -2.69
C HIS A 234 -2.86 -12.96 -2.91
N ASN A 235 -4.02 -13.14 -2.30
CA ASN A 235 -5.02 -12.08 -2.21
C ASN A 235 -4.62 -11.11 -1.10
N HIS A 236 -4.68 -9.80 -1.37
CA HIS A 236 -4.40 -8.79 -0.35
C HIS A 236 -5.48 -7.72 -0.26
N PHE A 237 -5.79 -7.23 0.93
CA PHE A 237 -6.77 -6.16 1.14
C PHE A 237 -6.31 -5.21 2.25
N LYS A 238 -6.59 -3.92 2.06
CA LYS A 238 -6.23 -2.87 3.02
C LYS A 238 -7.52 -2.30 3.64
N PRO A 239 -7.96 -2.79 4.82
CA PRO A 239 -9.22 -2.39 5.43
C PRO A 239 -9.20 -0.95 5.96
N VAL A 240 -8.03 -0.44 6.36
CA VAL A 240 -7.85 0.92 6.87
C VAL A 240 -7.03 1.73 5.87
N LEU A 241 -7.57 2.85 5.40
CA LEU A 241 -6.81 3.80 4.59
C LEU A 241 -5.56 4.19 5.40
N TRP A 242 -4.38 4.05 4.80
CA TRP A 242 -3.07 4.49 5.31
C TRP A 242 -2.28 3.52 6.21
N GLU A 243 -2.88 2.63 7.01
CA GLU A 243 -2.10 1.68 7.84
C GLU A 243 -1.66 0.40 7.08
N GLU A 244 -0.38 0.32 6.71
CA GLU A 244 0.15 -0.84 5.97
C GLU A 244 0.24 -2.12 6.82
N SER A 245 0.42 -1.98 8.15
CA SER A 245 0.47 -3.10 9.11
C SER A 245 -0.83 -3.88 9.20
N LYS A 246 -1.97 -3.24 8.90
CA LYS A 246 -3.30 -3.85 8.90
C LYS A 246 -3.67 -4.49 7.56
N ARG A 247 -2.73 -4.57 6.60
CA ARG A 247 -2.99 -5.25 5.33
C ARG A 247 -3.19 -6.74 5.58
N ILE A 248 -4.35 -7.24 5.16
CA ILE A 248 -4.65 -8.66 5.18
C ILE A 248 -4.04 -9.27 3.93
N ILE A 249 -3.24 -10.31 4.10
CA ILE A 249 -2.63 -11.08 3.01
C ILE A 249 -2.99 -12.55 3.27
N LYS A 250 -3.63 -13.18 2.30
CA LYS A 250 -4.04 -14.59 2.36
C LYS A 250 -3.67 -15.29 1.06
N PRO A 251 -3.36 -16.60 1.08
CA PRO A 251 -3.23 -17.38 -0.14
C PRO A 251 -4.49 -17.24 -1.00
N GLY A 252 -4.31 -16.98 -2.29
CA GLY A 252 -5.40 -16.98 -3.27
C GLY A 252 -5.41 -18.30 -4.05
N GLU A 253 -6.51 -18.56 -4.76
CA GLU A 253 -6.64 -19.73 -5.64
C GLU A 253 -5.95 -19.54 -7.01
N HIS A 254 -5.48 -18.33 -7.31
CA HIS A 254 -4.93 -17.99 -8.60
C HIS A 254 -3.43 -18.29 -8.67
N GLU A 255 -2.97 -18.66 -9.87
CA GLU A 255 -1.57 -18.99 -10.11
C GLU A 255 -0.65 -17.75 -10.00
N ALA A 256 0.55 -17.94 -9.47
CA ALA A 256 1.54 -16.88 -9.29
C ALA A 256 2.25 -16.55 -10.61
N ILE A 257 2.34 -15.26 -10.95
CA ILE A 257 3.10 -14.77 -12.12
C ILE A 257 4.60 -14.65 -11.79
N ILE A 258 4.94 -14.29 -10.54
CA ILE A 258 6.32 -14.14 -10.05
C ILE A 258 6.53 -15.01 -8.81
N SER A 259 7.76 -15.50 -8.64
CA SER A 259 8.13 -16.25 -7.45
C SER A 259 8.09 -15.35 -6.20
N MET A 260 7.78 -15.94 -5.04
CA MET A 260 7.86 -15.22 -3.76
C MET A 260 9.30 -14.73 -3.49
N GLU A 261 10.30 -15.50 -3.89
CA GLU A 261 11.71 -15.14 -3.73
C GLU A 261 12.07 -13.84 -4.49
N ASP A 262 11.69 -13.75 -5.77
CA ASP A 262 11.97 -12.56 -6.58
C ASP A 262 11.18 -11.35 -6.08
N PHE A 263 9.94 -11.56 -5.62
CA PHE A 263 9.15 -10.49 -5.02
C PHE A 263 9.82 -9.94 -3.75
N LEU A 264 10.35 -10.81 -2.88
CA LEU A 264 11.09 -10.38 -1.69
C LEU A 264 12.38 -9.63 -2.05
N LYS A 265 13.11 -10.07 -3.07
CA LYS A 265 14.29 -9.35 -3.61
C LYS A 265 13.91 -7.93 -4.08
N VAL A 266 12.82 -7.81 -4.84
CA VAL A 266 12.28 -6.51 -5.29
C VAL A 266 11.96 -5.62 -4.10
N ARG A 267 11.26 -6.13 -3.08
CA ARG A 267 10.89 -5.35 -1.88
C ARG A 267 12.11 -4.89 -1.09
N LYS A 268 13.10 -5.77 -0.87
CA LYS A 268 14.38 -5.41 -0.22
C LYS A 268 15.09 -4.29 -0.97
N MET A 269 15.14 -4.40 -2.29
CA MET A 269 15.72 -3.37 -3.15
C MET A 269 14.93 -2.04 -3.09
N MET A 270 13.59 -2.08 -3.07
CA MET A 270 12.74 -0.90 -2.92
C MET A 270 12.97 -0.19 -1.58
N ALA A 271 13.02 -0.92 -0.46
CA ALA A 271 13.27 -0.34 0.86
C ALA A 271 14.61 0.41 0.88
N ARG A 272 15.65 -0.24 0.38
CA ARG A 272 16.99 0.33 0.24
C ARG A 272 17.03 1.61 -0.61
N ARG A 273 16.26 1.67 -1.70
CA ARG A 273 16.13 2.90 -2.52
C ARG A 273 15.43 4.02 -1.76
N GLY A 274 14.42 3.69 -0.95
CA GLY A 274 13.65 4.63 -0.14
C GLY A 274 14.50 5.35 0.92
N GLU A 275 15.46 4.64 1.51
CA GLU A 275 16.45 5.16 2.46
C GLU A 275 17.49 6.10 1.83
N GLY A 276 17.44 6.30 0.50
CA GLY A 276 18.31 7.22 -0.22
C GLY A 276 19.64 6.63 -0.68
N HIS A 277 19.84 5.31 -0.54
CA HIS A 277 21.06 4.63 -0.98
C HIS A 277 21.20 4.51 -2.52
N MET A 278 20.17 4.89 -3.30
CA MET A 278 20.24 4.90 -4.76
C MET A 278 19.76 6.23 -5.34
N ALA A 279 20.68 7.18 -5.54
CA ALA A 279 20.37 8.41 -6.25
C ALA A 279 20.04 8.12 -7.73
N ARG A 280 19.02 8.82 -8.25
CA ARG A 280 18.36 8.65 -9.56
C ARG A 280 19.24 8.88 -10.80
N HIS A 281 20.49 9.30 -10.65
CA HIS A 281 21.33 9.66 -11.80
C HIS A 281 22.73 9.05 -11.74
N SER A 282 23.01 8.32 -12.82
CA SER A 282 24.25 7.74 -13.30
C SER A 282 24.83 6.56 -12.50
N TYR A 283 24.97 5.45 -13.19
CA TYR A 283 25.91 4.38 -12.83
C TYR A 283 27.37 4.87 -12.89
N GLU A 284 27.61 6.04 -13.49
CA GLU A 284 28.92 6.69 -13.62
C GLU A 284 29.50 7.25 -12.32
N TYR A 285 28.72 7.32 -11.22
CA TYR A 285 29.18 7.79 -9.91
C TYR A 285 29.00 6.68 -8.85
N PRO A 286 30.03 5.84 -8.62
CA PRO A 286 29.97 4.72 -7.68
C PRO A 286 29.60 5.09 -6.25
N TYR A 287 30.01 6.28 -5.81
CA TYR A 287 29.79 6.75 -4.43
C TYR A 287 28.48 7.55 -4.25
N GLY A 288 27.72 7.74 -5.34
CA GLY A 288 26.49 8.53 -5.36
C GLY A 288 25.36 7.90 -4.53
N GLY A 289 24.85 8.61 -3.53
CA GLY A 289 23.81 8.13 -2.61
C GLY A 289 24.33 7.64 -1.25
N ILE A 290 25.62 7.30 -1.17
CA ILE A 290 26.27 6.77 0.05
C ILE A 290 27.01 7.89 0.80
N VAL A 291 27.67 8.79 0.06
CA VAL A 291 28.47 9.87 0.65
C VAL A 291 27.58 10.99 1.18
N LYS A 292 27.78 11.35 2.44
CA LYS A 292 27.06 12.41 3.16
C LYS A 292 28.01 13.51 3.61
N CYS A 293 27.47 14.72 3.68
CA CYS A 293 28.17 15.89 4.14
C CYS A 293 28.26 15.92 5.66
N GLY A 294 29.47 16.00 6.20
CA GLY A 294 29.72 16.17 7.63
C GLY A 294 29.37 17.56 8.18
N LEU A 295 29.01 18.53 7.34
CA LEU A 295 28.57 19.86 7.78
C LEU A 295 27.04 19.99 7.85
N CYS A 296 26.31 19.56 6.83
CA CYS A 296 24.85 19.72 6.77
C CYS A 296 24.05 18.40 6.67
N GLY A 297 24.72 17.24 6.68
CA GLY A 297 24.08 15.93 6.55
C GLY A 297 23.54 15.58 5.15
N ALA A 298 23.49 16.55 4.23
CA ALA A 298 22.99 16.32 2.87
C ALA A 298 23.86 15.33 2.08
N THR A 299 23.29 14.70 1.05
CA THR A 299 24.02 13.72 0.22
C THR A 299 24.90 14.45 -0.81
N TYR A 300 26.11 13.95 -1.02
CA TYR A 300 26.95 14.39 -2.14
C TYR A 300 26.42 13.81 -3.46
N ILE A 301 26.31 14.67 -4.47
CA ILE A 301 25.89 14.32 -5.82
C ILE A 301 27.11 14.34 -6.74
N GLY A 302 27.16 13.41 -7.70
CA GLY A 302 28.22 13.39 -8.69
C GLY A 302 28.05 14.53 -9.71
N ASN A 303 29.18 15.07 -10.14
CA ASN A 303 29.28 16.19 -11.06
C ASN A 303 30.49 15.97 -11.97
N ALA A 304 30.31 16.09 -13.28
CA ALA A 304 31.38 15.98 -14.28
C ALA A 304 31.67 17.34 -14.88
N SER A 305 32.95 17.69 -14.98
CA SER A 305 33.44 18.81 -15.79
C SER A 305 34.23 18.28 -16.97
N LYS A 306 33.95 18.81 -18.16
CA LYS A 306 34.66 18.46 -19.39
C LYS A 306 35.70 19.51 -19.73
N GLN A 307 36.90 19.08 -20.10
CA GLN A 307 37.96 19.95 -20.64
C GLN A 307 38.30 19.48 -22.05
N LYS A 308 38.26 20.40 -23.03
CA LYS A 308 38.76 20.14 -24.37
C LYS A 308 40.29 20.24 -24.36
N LEU A 309 40.95 19.20 -24.83
CA LEU A 309 42.39 19.13 -25.01
C LEU A 309 42.79 19.77 -26.34
N ALA A 310 44.08 20.12 -26.48
CA ALA A 310 44.61 20.78 -27.67
C ALA A 310 44.51 19.92 -28.95
N ASP A 311 44.38 18.61 -28.79
CA ASP A 311 44.17 17.61 -29.86
C ASP A 311 42.70 17.46 -30.28
N GLY A 312 41.78 18.23 -29.68
CA GLY A 312 40.35 18.16 -29.92
C GLY A 312 39.61 17.07 -29.13
N THR A 313 40.31 16.26 -28.33
CA THR A 313 39.69 15.24 -27.47
C THR A 313 39.10 15.86 -26.19
N GLU A 314 38.05 15.26 -25.62
CA GLU A 314 37.43 15.72 -24.38
C GLU A 314 37.89 14.87 -23.19
N ARG A 315 38.50 15.50 -22.19
CA ARG A 315 38.81 14.87 -20.90
C ARG A 315 37.72 15.18 -19.89
N VAL A 316 37.16 14.14 -19.27
CA VAL A 316 36.11 14.26 -18.26
C VAL A 316 36.70 14.11 -16.85
N TYR A 317 36.50 15.13 -16.01
CA TYR A 317 36.86 15.11 -14.60
C TYR A 317 35.61 14.89 -13.75
N ARG A 318 35.63 13.84 -12.92
CA ARG A 318 34.52 13.51 -12.03
C ARG A 318 34.79 14.02 -10.61
N SER A 319 33.75 14.61 -10.03
CA SER A 319 33.76 15.21 -8.71
C SER A 319 32.44 14.95 -8.00
N TYR A 320 32.43 15.06 -6.68
CA TYR A 320 31.25 14.98 -5.84
C TYR A 320 31.05 16.32 -5.14
N ARG A 321 29.83 16.85 -5.16
CA ARG A 321 29.47 18.12 -4.51
C ARG A 321 28.31 17.92 -3.56
N CYS A 322 28.30 18.65 -2.45
CA CYS A 322 27.16 18.65 -1.54
C CYS A 322 25.89 19.16 -2.24
N ARG A 323 24.78 18.41 -2.17
CA ARG A 323 23.51 18.80 -2.80
C ARG A 323 23.02 20.17 -2.33
N ASN A 324 23.07 20.45 -1.03
CA ASN A 324 22.57 21.72 -0.49
C ASN A 324 23.45 22.90 -0.90
N GLN A 325 24.75 22.69 -1.08
CA GLN A 325 25.66 23.69 -1.63
C GLN A 325 25.36 23.96 -3.10
N TYR A 326 25.19 22.89 -3.90
CA TYR A 326 25.00 22.99 -5.35
C TYR A 326 23.62 23.53 -5.75
N SER A 327 22.55 23.00 -5.14
CA SER A 327 21.17 23.34 -5.52
C SER A 327 20.67 24.59 -4.81
N ASN A 328 20.98 24.76 -3.52
CA ASN A 328 20.33 25.76 -2.67
C ASN A 328 21.30 26.79 -2.08
N LYS A 329 22.61 26.62 -2.25
CA LYS A 329 23.68 27.44 -1.65
C LYS A 329 23.57 27.61 -0.12
N THR A 330 22.98 26.63 0.59
CA THR A 330 22.77 26.67 2.05
C THR A 330 23.85 25.94 2.85
N CYS A 331 24.96 25.56 2.21
CA CYS A 331 26.06 24.84 2.86
C CYS A 331 27.37 25.19 2.17
N ASP A 332 28.44 25.37 2.95
CA ASP A 332 29.77 25.76 2.45
C ASP A 332 30.70 24.57 2.21
N ALA A 333 30.15 23.35 2.17
CA ALA A 333 30.94 22.16 1.95
C ALA A 333 31.56 22.15 0.54
N PRO A 334 32.89 22.03 0.42
CA PRO A 334 33.57 22.04 -0.87
C PRO A 334 33.32 20.74 -1.66
N GLY A 335 33.58 20.79 -2.96
CA GLY A 335 33.60 19.58 -3.79
C GLY A 335 34.86 18.73 -3.56
N ILE A 336 34.75 17.42 -3.74
CA ILE A 336 35.86 16.47 -3.71
C ILE A 336 35.97 15.76 -5.06
N SER A 337 37.19 15.50 -5.55
CA SER A 337 37.36 14.70 -6.77
C SER A 337 37.09 13.21 -6.49
N GLU A 338 36.63 12.48 -7.50
CA GLU A 338 36.36 11.03 -7.36
C GLU A 338 37.62 10.25 -6.94
N LEU A 339 38.76 10.56 -7.56
CA LEU A 339 40.05 9.94 -7.24
C LEU A 339 40.46 10.16 -5.77
N HIS A 340 40.31 11.39 -5.26
CA HIS A 340 40.67 11.71 -3.88
C HIS A 340 39.70 11.02 -2.90
N LEU A 341 38.39 11.00 -3.20
CA LEU A 341 37.41 10.27 -2.40
C LEU A 341 37.71 8.77 -2.35
N GLN A 342 38.07 8.17 -3.49
CA GLN A 342 38.47 6.78 -3.60
C GLN A 342 39.71 6.48 -2.75
N GLN A 343 40.74 7.33 -2.81
CA GLN A 343 41.94 7.22 -2.00
C GLN A 343 41.63 7.24 -0.50
N LEU A 344 40.81 8.21 -0.04
CA LEU A 344 40.42 8.32 1.37
C LEU A 344 39.69 7.08 1.88
N ILE A 345 38.79 6.53 1.06
CA ILE A 345 38.03 5.31 1.42
C ILE A 345 38.99 4.12 1.51
N PHE A 346 39.88 3.93 0.53
CA PHE A 346 40.84 2.83 0.54
C PHE A 346 41.87 2.94 1.67
N GLU A 347 42.39 4.13 1.96
CA GLU A 347 43.29 4.36 3.09
C GLU A 347 42.60 4.01 4.42
N LYS A 348 41.34 4.43 4.61
CA LYS A 348 40.59 4.11 5.83
C LYS A 348 40.33 2.60 5.97
N LEU A 349 40.04 1.91 4.87
CA LEU A 349 39.88 0.45 4.88
C LEU A 349 41.17 -0.27 5.26
N GLN A 350 42.33 0.15 4.75
CA GLN A 350 43.63 -0.42 5.10
C GLN A 350 43.98 -0.22 6.58
N ILE A 351 43.67 0.95 7.15
CA ILE A 351 43.91 1.25 8.58
C ILE A 351 43.04 0.39 9.51
N THR A 352 41.78 0.16 9.14
CA THR A 352 40.87 -0.72 9.89
C THR A 352 41.38 -2.16 9.90
N ASN A 353 41.96 -2.61 8.78
CA ASN A 353 42.51 -3.96 8.62
C ASN A 353 43.71 -4.23 9.55
N LYS A 354 44.55 -3.21 9.82
CA LYS A 354 45.68 -3.31 10.75
C LYS A 354 45.24 -3.40 12.22
N LYS A 355 44.13 -2.76 12.61
CA LYS A 355 43.57 -2.84 13.97
C LYS A 355 42.85 -4.16 14.27
N LEU A 356 42.45 -4.90 13.24
CA LEU A 356 41.84 -6.23 13.36
C LEU A 356 42.86 -7.35 13.62
N GLN A 357 44.17 -7.09 13.50
CA GLN A 357 45.21 -8.10 13.70
C GLN A 357 45.44 -8.49 15.19
N ASP A 358 44.86 -7.76 16.15
CA ASP A 358 45.09 -7.98 17.59
C ASP A 358 43.92 -8.61 18.37
N LYS A 359 43.16 -9.54 17.78
CA LYS A 359 42.21 -10.35 18.55
C LYS A 359 42.35 -11.85 18.30
N LYS A 360 43.05 -12.52 19.23
CA LYS A 360 43.13 -13.98 19.43
C LYS A 360 41.77 -14.66 19.74
N THR A 361 40.63 -14.05 19.42
CA THR A 361 39.30 -14.48 19.90
C THR A 361 38.49 -15.29 18.87
N SER A 362 38.82 -15.25 17.57
CA SER A 362 37.98 -15.89 16.53
C SER A 362 38.20 -17.40 16.35
N ALA A 363 39.39 -17.93 16.71
CA ALA A 363 39.69 -19.35 16.53
C ALA A 363 38.93 -20.26 17.51
N GLN A 364 38.76 -19.82 18.77
CA GLN A 364 38.02 -20.56 19.80
C GLN A 364 36.51 -20.58 19.50
N ALA A 365 35.96 -19.44 19.05
CA ALA A 365 34.53 -19.31 18.76
C ALA A 365 34.08 -20.12 17.54
N LYS A 366 34.95 -20.32 16.52
CA LYS A 366 34.65 -21.17 15.36
C LYS A 366 34.61 -22.66 15.73
N SER A 367 35.42 -23.09 16.70
CA SER A 367 35.41 -24.47 17.20
C SER A 367 34.08 -24.81 17.89
N ASP A 368 33.58 -23.90 18.73
CA ASP A 368 32.35 -24.11 19.50
C ASP A 368 31.09 -24.14 18.64
N GLN A 369 31.02 -23.30 17.60
CA GLN A 369 29.87 -23.29 16.67
C GLN A 369 29.77 -24.60 15.88
N ARG A 370 30.91 -25.16 15.49
CA ARG A 370 30.98 -26.44 14.78
C ARG A 370 30.56 -27.62 15.66
N LEU A 371 30.81 -27.53 16.97
CA LEU A 371 30.32 -28.49 17.96
C LEU A 371 28.79 -28.43 18.10
N LEU A 372 28.22 -27.22 18.22
CA LEU A 372 26.77 -27.03 18.34
C LEU A 372 25.99 -27.47 17.10
N GLN A 373 26.49 -27.18 15.89
CA GLN A 373 25.88 -27.68 14.65
C GLN A 373 25.87 -29.22 14.59
N LYS A 374 26.95 -29.85 15.06
CA LYS A 374 27.05 -31.31 15.11
C LYS A 374 26.08 -31.92 16.12
N GLU A 375 25.80 -31.24 17.24
CA GLU A 375 24.79 -31.69 18.22
C GLU A 375 23.36 -31.59 17.68
N ILE A 376 23.03 -30.54 16.93
CA ILE A 376 21.74 -30.39 16.24
C ILE A 376 21.52 -31.56 15.25
N GLU A 377 22.54 -31.90 14.47
CA GLU A 377 22.46 -33.02 13.52
C GLU A 377 22.28 -34.37 14.23
N VAL A 378 22.96 -34.57 15.37
CA VAL A 378 22.80 -35.78 16.20
C VAL A 378 21.39 -35.87 16.80
N SER A 379 20.83 -34.78 17.31
CA SER A 379 19.47 -34.75 17.88
C SER A 379 18.41 -35.03 16.80
N ASN A 380 18.52 -34.41 15.62
CA ASN A 380 17.64 -34.72 14.48
C ASN A 380 17.71 -36.19 14.07
N ARG A 381 18.89 -36.80 14.14
CA ARG A 381 19.07 -38.24 13.88
C ARG A 381 18.39 -39.10 14.94
N ARG A 382 18.44 -38.71 16.23
CA ARG A 382 17.73 -39.42 17.32
C ARG A 382 16.22 -39.36 17.13
N ARG A 383 15.66 -38.18 16.84
CA ARG A 383 14.22 -38.01 16.57
C ARG A 383 13.75 -38.90 15.41
N LYS A 384 14.53 -38.94 14.32
CA LYS A 384 14.25 -39.82 13.19
C LYS A 384 14.29 -41.30 13.59
N ASN A 385 15.26 -41.70 14.40
CA ASN A 385 15.37 -43.09 14.88
C ASN A 385 14.22 -43.48 15.82
N TRP A 386 13.76 -42.59 16.68
CA TRP A 386 12.60 -42.85 17.56
C TRP A 386 11.30 -42.92 16.78
N MET A 387 11.12 -42.08 15.76
CA MET A 387 9.98 -42.15 14.85
C MET A 387 9.95 -43.48 14.09
N LEU A 388 11.10 -43.97 13.63
CA LEU A 388 11.22 -45.30 13.01
C LEU A 388 10.95 -46.43 14.02
N ALA A 389 11.43 -46.31 15.27
CA ALA A 389 11.18 -47.28 16.32
C ALA A 389 9.70 -47.37 16.72
N LEU A 390 8.97 -46.24 16.72
CA LEU A 390 7.52 -46.19 16.89
C LEU A 390 6.80 -46.90 15.73
N GLY A 391 7.21 -46.61 14.48
CA GLY A 391 6.66 -47.26 13.28
C GLY A 391 6.88 -48.78 13.25
N ASP A 392 8.00 -49.24 13.81
CA ASP A 392 8.36 -50.66 13.96
C ASP A 392 7.71 -51.34 15.19
N GLY A 393 6.94 -50.59 16.01
CA GLY A 393 6.32 -51.10 17.24
C GLY A 393 7.30 -51.41 18.38
N LYS A 394 8.54 -50.92 18.29
CA LYS A 394 9.60 -51.11 19.30
C LYS A 394 9.59 -50.05 20.40
N LEU A 395 8.69 -49.07 20.31
CA LEU A 395 8.53 -47.96 21.23
C LEU A 395 7.04 -47.68 21.46
N SER A 396 6.63 -47.47 22.72
CA SER A 396 5.27 -47.07 23.05
C SER A 396 4.97 -45.64 22.59
N PRO A 397 3.73 -45.29 22.20
CA PRO A 397 3.34 -43.91 21.93
C PRO A 397 3.62 -42.95 23.09
N ASP A 398 3.42 -43.40 24.33
CA ASP A 398 3.63 -42.58 25.53
C ASP A 398 5.14 -42.35 25.79
N ASP A 399 5.97 -43.38 25.59
CA ASP A 399 7.42 -43.26 25.70
C ASP A 399 8.00 -42.37 24.58
N TYR A 400 7.43 -42.45 23.38
CA TYR A 400 7.79 -41.57 22.27
C TYR A 400 7.47 -40.11 22.57
N ALA A 401 6.29 -39.82 23.13
CA ALA A 401 5.90 -38.47 23.52
C ALA A 401 6.88 -37.87 24.54
N ASN A 402 7.21 -38.61 25.60
CA ASN A 402 8.17 -38.17 26.61
C ASN A 402 9.58 -37.91 26.03
N LEU A 403 10.07 -38.81 25.18
CA LEU A 403 11.39 -38.66 24.55
C LEU A 403 11.45 -37.47 23.58
N ILE A 404 10.36 -37.21 22.85
CA ILE A 404 10.26 -36.07 21.94
C ILE A 404 10.20 -34.76 22.72
N ASP A 405 9.42 -34.68 23.79
CA ASP A 405 9.32 -33.48 24.62
C ASP A 405 10.68 -33.13 25.26
N GLU A 406 11.39 -34.12 25.80
CA GLU A 406 12.74 -33.93 26.35
C GLU A 406 13.75 -33.44 25.31
N GLU A 407 13.75 -34.00 24.10
CA GLU A 407 14.65 -33.53 23.02
C GLU A 407 14.20 -32.20 22.42
N GLU A 408 12.91 -31.86 22.42
CA GLU A 408 12.44 -30.53 21.99
C GLU A 408 12.91 -29.43 22.93
N ASP A 409 12.88 -29.65 24.25
CA ASP A 409 13.41 -28.68 25.21
C ASP A 409 14.94 -28.57 25.14
N ARG A 410 15.63 -29.69 24.90
CA ARG A 410 17.07 -29.68 24.60
C ARG A 410 17.39 -28.89 23.33
N MET A 411 16.59 -29.08 22.28
CA MET A 411 16.76 -28.40 21.00
C MET A 411 16.47 -26.90 21.11
N LYS A 412 15.48 -26.48 21.89
CA LYS A 412 15.26 -25.05 22.18
C LYS A 412 16.49 -24.43 22.85
N THR A 413 17.09 -25.13 23.81
CA THR A 413 18.29 -24.65 24.52
C THR A 413 19.50 -24.53 23.58
N ILE A 414 19.76 -25.56 22.77
CA ILE A 414 20.89 -25.56 21.81
C ILE A 414 20.67 -24.52 20.70
N THR A 415 19.43 -24.38 20.22
CA THR A 415 19.10 -23.38 19.18
C THR A 415 19.24 -21.97 19.72
N ALA A 416 18.80 -21.69 20.94
CA ALA A 416 19.01 -20.39 21.58
C ALA A 416 20.51 -20.08 21.76
N GLN A 417 21.34 -21.05 22.16
CA GLN A 417 22.80 -20.89 22.25
C GLN A 417 23.46 -20.71 20.88
N TYR A 418 22.91 -21.34 19.84
CA TYR A 418 23.37 -21.17 18.47
C TYR A 418 23.00 -19.78 17.93
N GLU A 419 21.76 -19.34 18.13
CA GLU A 419 21.26 -18.02 17.72
C GLU A 419 21.99 -16.89 18.47
N GLU A 420 22.24 -17.04 19.77
CA GLU A 420 23.04 -16.09 20.57
C GLU A 420 24.48 -15.96 20.01
N LYS A 421 25.06 -17.07 19.55
CA LYS A 421 26.38 -17.07 18.90
C LYS A 421 26.30 -16.63 17.42
N GLU A 422 25.20 -16.84 16.73
CA GLU A 422 24.99 -16.42 15.35
C GLU A 422 24.79 -14.90 15.25
N ASP A 423 24.09 -14.29 16.21
CA ASP A 423 24.02 -12.83 16.37
C ASP A 423 25.38 -12.19 16.65
N TYR A 424 26.33 -12.94 17.24
CA TYR A 424 27.73 -12.54 17.37
C TYR A 424 28.50 -12.62 16.02
N TYR A 425 28.09 -13.50 15.10
CA TYR A 425 28.76 -13.75 13.81
C TYR A 425 28.17 -13.04 12.59
N ILE A 426 26.93 -12.52 12.65
CA ILE A 426 26.32 -11.75 11.54
C ILE A 426 27.11 -10.46 11.22
N ASN A 427 28.08 -10.08 12.05
CA ASN A 427 29.17 -9.17 11.69
C ASN A 427 30.51 -9.90 11.54
N GLU A 428 30.76 -10.58 10.41
CA GLU A 428 32.07 -10.69 9.73
C GLU A 428 31.98 -11.72 8.58
N LEU A 429 31.99 -11.27 7.32
CA LEU A 429 32.54 -12.08 6.24
C LEU A 429 33.98 -12.48 6.64
N SER A 430 34.46 -13.65 6.18
CA SER A 430 35.80 -14.12 6.55
C SER A 430 36.85 -13.04 6.21
N THR A 431 37.61 -12.62 7.21
CA THR A 431 38.54 -11.48 7.10
C THR A 431 39.63 -11.71 6.06
N GLU A 432 39.86 -12.96 5.63
CA GLU A 432 40.84 -13.34 4.60
C GLU A 432 40.27 -13.23 3.17
N GLU A 433 39.03 -13.64 2.92
CA GLU A 433 38.41 -13.51 1.59
C GLU A 433 38.08 -12.05 1.26
N ILE A 434 37.68 -11.25 2.27
CA ILE A 434 37.55 -9.79 2.10
C ILE A 434 38.92 -9.14 1.87
N LYS A 435 39.98 -9.62 2.53
CA LYS A 435 41.35 -9.08 2.36
C LYS A 435 41.83 -9.26 0.93
N ASP A 436 41.67 -10.46 0.37
CA ASP A 436 42.08 -10.77 -1.00
C ASP A 436 41.22 -10.05 -2.04
N MET A 437 39.90 -9.97 -1.81
CA MET A 437 39.02 -9.15 -2.66
C MET A 437 39.40 -7.67 -2.58
N MET A 438 39.61 -7.10 -1.38
CA MET A 438 39.91 -5.66 -1.21
C MET A 438 41.31 -5.27 -1.70
N ALA A 439 42.31 -6.15 -1.55
CA ALA A 439 43.66 -5.92 -2.07
C ALA A 439 43.63 -5.86 -3.61
N ASN A 440 42.97 -6.83 -4.25
CA ASN A 440 42.80 -6.87 -5.70
C ASN A 440 41.84 -5.77 -6.22
N LEU A 441 40.92 -5.27 -5.39
CA LEU A 441 39.97 -4.22 -5.77
C LEU A 441 40.66 -2.88 -6.00
N LYS A 442 41.70 -2.53 -5.22
CA LYS A 442 42.42 -1.24 -5.37
C LYS A 442 43.11 -1.15 -6.73
N ASP A 443 43.75 -2.23 -7.16
CA ASP A 443 44.56 -2.27 -8.37
C ASP A 443 43.69 -2.46 -9.63
N ASN A 444 42.54 -3.13 -9.50
CA ASN A 444 41.62 -3.38 -10.62
C ASN A 444 40.42 -2.43 -10.67
N TRP A 445 40.27 -1.48 -9.74
CA TRP A 445 39.09 -0.61 -9.66
C TRP A 445 38.80 0.09 -10.99
N VAL A 446 39.83 0.59 -11.65
CA VAL A 446 39.73 1.33 -12.93
C VAL A 446 39.26 0.42 -14.09
N LEU A 447 39.47 -0.89 -13.98
CA LEU A 447 39.09 -1.88 -15.01
C LEU A 447 37.65 -2.39 -14.85
N ILE A 448 37.02 -2.12 -13.69
CA ILE A 448 35.64 -2.54 -13.42
C ILE A 448 34.67 -1.53 -14.04
N GLU A 449 33.64 -2.02 -14.74
CA GLU A 449 32.57 -1.19 -15.28
C GLU A 449 31.90 -0.35 -14.18
N ALA A 450 31.53 0.89 -14.49
CA ALA A 450 31.02 1.85 -13.50
C ALA A 450 29.75 1.35 -12.78
N GLU A 451 28.90 0.58 -13.48
CA GLU A 451 27.73 -0.08 -12.88
C GLU A 451 28.14 -1.08 -11.80
N THR A 452 29.10 -1.95 -12.10
CA THR A 452 29.63 -2.94 -11.15
C THR A 452 30.36 -2.30 -9.99
N GLN A 453 31.14 -1.23 -10.23
CA GLN A 453 31.75 -0.43 -9.16
C GLN A 453 30.69 0.08 -8.18
N LYS A 454 29.60 0.66 -8.70
CA LYS A 454 28.52 1.20 -7.88
C LYS A 454 27.81 0.11 -7.05
N LEU A 455 27.56 -1.05 -7.65
CA LEU A 455 26.99 -2.19 -6.94
C LEU A 455 27.89 -2.67 -5.79
N LEU A 456 29.21 -2.70 -6.01
CA LEU A 456 30.20 -3.05 -4.99
C LEU A 456 30.27 -2.02 -3.86
N VAL A 457 30.35 -0.71 -4.16
CA VAL A 457 30.33 0.32 -3.09
C VAL A 457 29.03 0.21 -2.30
N GLN A 458 27.91 -0.03 -2.97
CA GLN A 458 26.63 -0.26 -2.32
C GLN A 458 26.67 -1.50 -1.44
N SER A 459 27.10 -2.67 -1.90
CA SER A 459 27.13 -3.87 -1.06
C SER A 459 28.02 -3.73 0.17
N MET A 460 29.02 -2.85 0.13
CA MET A 460 29.97 -2.64 1.22
C MET A 460 29.55 -1.56 2.22
N PHE A 461 28.92 -0.47 1.77
CA PHE A 461 28.69 0.71 2.59
C PHE A 461 27.21 1.13 2.63
N ARG A 462 26.69 1.34 3.84
CA ARG A 462 25.42 2.07 4.06
C ARG A 462 25.65 3.56 3.94
N GLN A 463 26.71 4.09 4.56
CA GLN A 463 26.93 5.53 4.65
C GLN A 463 28.40 5.88 4.86
N VAL A 464 28.89 6.90 4.15
CA VAL A 464 30.23 7.48 4.38
C VAL A 464 30.08 8.98 4.60
N VAL A 465 30.44 9.49 5.77
CA VAL A 465 30.35 10.91 6.13
C VAL A 465 31.72 11.54 5.97
N ILE A 466 31.83 12.54 5.10
CA ILE A 466 33.08 13.25 4.81
C ILE A 466 33.02 14.72 5.24
N LYS A 467 34.15 15.25 5.73
CA LYS A 467 34.32 16.67 6.08
C LYS A 467 35.74 17.12 5.69
N LYS A 468 35.87 18.37 5.25
CA LYS A 468 37.16 19.02 5.03
C LYS A 468 37.48 19.89 6.25
N GLU A 469 38.62 19.67 6.88
CA GLU A 469 39.15 20.48 8.00
C GLU A 469 40.53 21.00 7.62
N SER A 470 40.73 22.33 7.66
CA SER A 470 42.03 23.00 7.48
C SER A 470 42.89 22.40 6.36
N ASP A 471 42.30 22.29 5.17
CA ASP A 471 42.84 21.71 3.92
C ASP A 471 42.98 20.19 3.78
N LYS A 472 42.63 19.41 4.80
CA LYS A 472 42.59 17.94 4.70
C LYS A 472 41.16 17.41 4.68
N TRP A 473 40.92 16.42 3.82
CA TRP A 473 39.68 15.66 3.83
C TRP A 473 39.76 14.52 4.83
N GLY A 474 38.70 14.33 5.61
CA GLY A 474 38.57 13.25 6.56
C GLY A 474 37.23 12.53 6.43
N ILE A 475 37.26 11.22 6.67
CA ILE A 475 36.05 10.40 6.87
C ILE A 475 35.71 10.43 8.36
N LEU A 476 34.62 11.12 8.72
CA LEU A 476 34.13 11.22 10.10
C LEU A 476 33.45 9.94 10.55
N GLN A 477 32.68 9.32 9.65
CA GLN A 477 31.92 8.11 9.95
C GLN A 477 31.83 7.23 8.70
N MET A 478 32.02 5.93 8.88
CA MET A 478 31.86 4.92 7.84
C MET A 478 31.00 3.80 8.41
N ARG A 479 29.81 3.61 7.85
CA ARG A 479 28.88 2.53 8.20
C ARG A 479 28.87 1.51 7.07
N THR A 480 29.31 0.30 7.36
CA THR A 480 29.25 -0.84 6.43
C THR A 480 27.85 -1.44 6.39
N VAL A 481 27.54 -2.22 5.35
CA VAL A 481 26.25 -2.94 5.19
C VAL A 481 26.07 -4.01 6.24
#